data_AF-A0A7C8GVM2-F1
#
_entry.id   AF-A0A7C8GVM2-F1
#
_cell.length_a   1.000
_cell.length_b   1.000
_cell.length_c   1.000
_cell.angle_alpha   90.00
_cell.angle_beta   90.00
_cell.angle_gamma   90.00
#
_symmetry.space_group_name_H-M   'P 1'
#
loop_
_entity.id
_entity.type
_entity.pdbx_description
1 polymer ?
#
loop_
_entity_poly.entity_id
_entity_poly.type
_entity_poly.pdbx_seq_one_letter_code
_entity_poly.pdbx_strand_id
1 'polypeptide(L)'
;MKIKAQIGMVMNLDKCIGCHTCSVTCKNTWTNRPGAEYMYFNNVETKPGIGYPKRWEDQDHYKGGWELDNKGELKLKSGSKTKRLINLFYNPYQPTIDDYYEPWNYDYEKLTNSEERKHQPVARAKSAITGDFMDLEWGPNWEDDLAGGHITGLRDPNVEQMEESIKTEFEEVFMMYLPRICEHCINAPCVSSCPSGAMYKRDEDGIVLVDQNACRAWRHCVTSCPYKKVYFNWKTNKAEKCTMCYPRIENGQPTICSETCVGRIRYIGVMLYDADRVLEAASVEDEDKLYEEQLKIFLDPNDPEVIKQAKKDGIHDDWIEAAQKSPIYRMI
;
A
#
# COMPACT_ATOMS: atom_id res chain seq x y z
N MET A 1 -15.06 12.65 -22.68
CA MET A 1 -14.53 13.07 -21.38
C MET A 1 -15.56 12.73 -20.34
N LYS A 2 -15.19 11.82 -19.45
CA LYS A 2 -15.99 11.37 -18.32
C LYS A 2 -15.25 11.75 -17.06
N ILE A 3 -15.70 12.80 -16.38
CA ILE A 3 -15.04 13.30 -15.17
C ILE A 3 -15.40 12.41 -13.99
N LYS A 4 -14.39 12.01 -13.24
CA LYS A 4 -14.52 11.34 -11.95
C LYS A 4 -13.76 12.12 -10.88
N ALA A 5 -14.21 12.00 -9.64
CA ALA A 5 -13.54 12.55 -8.48
C ALA A 5 -12.81 11.44 -7.71
N GLN A 6 -11.63 11.76 -7.19
CA GLN A 6 -10.88 10.87 -6.31
C GLN A 6 -10.36 11.63 -5.10
N ILE A 7 -10.46 11.01 -3.93
CA ILE A 7 -9.69 11.46 -2.76
C ILE A 7 -8.24 11.00 -2.93
N GLY A 8 -7.34 11.97 -3.11
CA GLY A 8 -5.91 11.76 -3.18
C GLY A 8 -5.20 12.06 -1.87
N MET A 9 -3.92 11.70 -1.78
CA MET A 9 -3.06 12.05 -0.66
C MET A 9 -1.66 12.40 -1.16
N VAL A 10 -1.07 13.47 -0.62
CA VAL A 10 0.35 13.80 -0.76
C VAL A 10 1.01 13.66 0.60
N MET A 11 2.21 13.07 0.64
CA MET A 11 3.02 12.95 1.85
C MET A 11 4.34 13.68 1.65
N ASN A 12 4.56 14.75 2.42
CA ASN A 12 5.82 15.50 2.37
C ASN A 12 6.93 14.75 3.12
N LEU A 13 7.82 14.09 2.39
CA LEU A 13 8.90 13.27 2.96
C LEU A 13 9.97 14.10 3.67
N ASP A 14 10.19 15.36 3.28
CA ASP A 14 11.13 16.29 3.93
C ASP A 14 10.75 16.56 5.40
N LYS A 15 9.45 16.51 5.71
CA LYS A 15 8.93 16.65 7.08
C LYS A 15 8.75 15.33 7.80
N CYS A 16 9.04 14.19 7.16
CA CYS A 16 8.78 12.90 7.75
C CYS A 16 9.80 12.60 8.85
N ILE A 17 9.30 12.25 10.04
CA ILE A 17 10.11 11.97 11.22
C ILE A 17 10.15 10.48 11.58
N GLY A 18 9.69 9.59 10.70
CA GLY A 18 9.77 8.15 10.92
C GLY A 18 8.98 7.60 12.12
N CYS A 19 8.18 8.39 12.84
CA CYS A 19 7.66 8.02 14.18
C CYS A 19 6.63 6.86 14.26
N HIS A 20 6.22 6.26 13.14
CA HIS A 20 5.24 5.15 13.08
C HIS A 20 3.85 5.38 13.72
N THR A 21 3.54 6.57 14.25
CA THR A 21 2.24 6.84 14.90
C THR A 21 1.06 6.51 13.98
N CYS A 22 1.19 6.89 12.70
CA CYS A 22 0.20 6.59 11.68
C CYS A 22 -0.02 5.09 11.45
N SER A 23 1.00 4.24 11.64
CA SER A 23 0.91 2.78 11.50
C SER A 23 0.14 2.19 12.70
N VAL A 24 0.47 2.64 13.90
CA VAL A 24 -0.16 2.20 15.16
C VAL A 24 -1.64 2.52 15.20
N THR A 25 -2.05 3.75 14.84
CA THR A 25 -3.47 4.15 14.87
C THR A 25 -4.29 3.40 13.83
N CYS A 26 -3.71 3.16 12.65
CA CYS A 26 -4.33 2.32 11.62
C CYS A 26 -4.48 0.87 12.08
N LYS A 27 -3.42 0.28 12.65
CA LYS A 27 -3.43 -1.08 13.21
C LYS A 27 -4.50 -1.27 14.28
N ASN A 28 -4.53 -0.37 15.27
CA ASN A 28 -5.48 -0.43 16.38
C ASN A 28 -6.93 -0.32 15.92
N THR A 29 -7.18 0.44 14.86
CA THR A 29 -8.55 0.67 14.35
C THR A 29 -9.02 -0.46 13.44
N TRP A 30 -8.14 -0.98 12.57
CA TRP A 30 -8.57 -1.81 11.44
C TRP A 30 -8.05 -3.24 11.44
N THR A 31 -6.83 -3.50 11.94
CA THR A 31 -6.12 -4.77 11.74
C THR A 31 -5.57 -5.40 13.03
N ASN A 32 -6.27 -5.19 14.16
CA ASN A 32 -5.98 -5.81 15.46
C ASN A 32 -6.70 -7.17 15.67
N ARG A 33 -7.25 -7.75 14.61
CA ARG A 33 -8.03 -8.99 14.63
C ARG A 33 -7.16 -10.19 14.25
N PRO A 34 -7.46 -11.41 14.76
CA PRO A 34 -6.80 -12.62 14.30
C PRO A 34 -6.92 -12.84 12.79
N GLY A 35 -5.82 -13.23 12.15
CA GLY A 35 -5.68 -13.26 10.71
C GLY A 35 -5.12 -11.98 10.09
N ALA A 36 -5.25 -10.84 10.78
CA ALA A 36 -4.86 -9.51 10.31
C ALA A 36 -3.73 -8.88 11.15
N GLU A 37 -3.27 -9.55 12.21
CA GLU A 37 -2.22 -9.06 13.10
C GLU A 37 -0.90 -8.78 12.38
N TYR A 38 -0.57 -9.55 11.33
CA TYR A 38 0.60 -9.27 10.51
C TYR A 38 0.40 -8.10 9.54
N MET A 39 -0.83 -7.66 9.26
CA MET A 39 -1.15 -6.69 8.19
C MET A 39 -0.97 -5.23 8.60
N TYR A 40 -0.06 -4.52 7.96
CA TYR A 40 0.09 -3.07 8.14
C TYR A 40 -0.43 -2.30 6.93
N PHE A 41 -1.74 -2.02 6.93
CA PHE A 41 -2.36 -1.20 5.87
C PHE A 41 -1.62 0.12 5.68
N ASN A 42 -1.18 0.73 6.78
CA ASN A 42 -0.19 1.78 6.79
C ASN A 42 1.07 1.27 7.50
N ASN A 43 2.21 1.34 6.81
CA ASN A 43 3.53 1.03 7.36
C ASN A 43 4.50 2.16 6.99
N VAL A 44 5.59 2.28 7.73
CA VAL A 44 6.71 3.18 7.41
C VAL A 44 7.94 2.31 7.27
N GLU A 45 8.76 2.62 6.27
CA GLU A 45 10.00 1.92 5.97
C GLU A 45 11.15 2.92 6.03
N THR A 46 12.29 2.51 6.56
CA THR A 46 13.53 3.27 6.41
C THR A 46 14.19 2.86 5.10
N LYS A 47 14.70 3.85 4.36
CA LYS A 47 15.42 3.69 3.11
C LYS A 47 16.86 4.19 3.26
N PRO A 48 17.86 3.50 2.69
CA PRO A 48 17.76 2.25 1.93
C PRO A 48 17.36 1.02 2.77
N GLY A 49 16.53 0.14 2.20
CA GLY A 49 16.01 -1.07 2.87
C GLY A 49 15.06 -1.89 2.00
N ILE A 50 14.93 -3.20 2.28
CA ILE A 50 14.10 -4.11 1.48
C ILE A 50 12.60 -3.98 1.76
N GLY A 51 12.23 -3.38 2.89
CA GLY A 51 10.86 -2.95 3.17
C GLY A 51 9.91 -4.09 3.53
N TYR A 52 8.61 -3.82 3.42
CA TYR A 52 7.55 -4.70 3.91
C TYR A 52 6.42 -4.90 2.87
N PRO A 53 6.18 -6.14 2.38
CA PRO A 53 7.02 -7.33 2.56
C PRO A 53 8.43 -7.14 1.98
N LYS A 54 9.35 -8.03 2.33
CA LYS A 54 10.74 -8.01 1.87
C LYS A 54 10.80 -7.91 0.34
N ARG A 55 11.57 -6.94 -0.14
CA ARG A 55 11.80 -6.61 -1.56
C ARG A 55 10.51 -6.36 -2.35
N TRP A 56 9.48 -5.76 -1.75
CA TRP A 56 8.18 -5.57 -2.41
C TRP A 56 8.25 -4.81 -3.75
N GLU A 57 9.28 -3.99 -3.95
CA GLU A 57 9.59 -3.23 -5.19
C GLU A 57 10.10 -4.11 -6.33
N ASP A 58 10.64 -5.30 -6.04
CA ASP A 58 11.16 -6.25 -7.04
C ASP A 58 10.01 -6.92 -7.81
N GLN A 59 9.56 -6.27 -8.88
CA GLN A 59 8.49 -6.79 -9.72
C GLN A 59 8.96 -7.89 -10.67
N ASP A 60 10.25 -8.15 -10.80
CA ASP A 60 10.74 -9.31 -11.53
C ASP A 60 10.57 -10.58 -10.74
N HIS A 61 10.66 -10.50 -9.42
CA HIS A 61 10.24 -11.55 -8.51
C HIS A 61 8.70 -11.61 -8.38
N TYR A 62 8.07 -10.54 -7.90
CA TYR A 62 6.67 -10.59 -7.48
C TYR A 62 5.63 -10.42 -8.59
N LYS A 63 6.02 -9.99 -9.79
CA LYS A 63 5.12 -9.83 -10.94
C LYS A 63 3.89 -8.95 -10.67
N GLY A 64 4.03 -7.91 -9.84
CA GLY A 64 2.98 -6.90 -9.61
C GLY A 64 2.94 -5.86 -10.73
N GLY A 65 1.83 -5.13 -10.82
CA GLY A 65 1.66 -4.04 -11.77
C GLY A 65 1.24 -4.45 -13.18
N TRP A 66 1.48 -3.54 -14.10
CA TRP A 66 1.18 -3.65 -15.53
C TRP A 66 2.48 -3.72 -16.33
N GLU A 67 2.40 -4.23 -17.56
CA GLU A 67 3.46 -4.20 -18.57
C GLU A 67 2.82 -4.04 -19.95
N LEU A 68 3.52 -3.42 -20.89
CA LEU A 68 3.11 -3.41 -22.29
C LEU A 68 3.60 -4.67 -22.98
N ASP A 69 2.75 -5.27 -23.81
CA ASP A 69 3.17 -6.35 -24.69
C ASP A 69 3.82 -5.82 -25.98
N ASN A 70 4.28 -6.74 -26.84
CA ASN A 70 4.91 -6.41 -28.12
C ASN A 70 4.00 -5.63 -29.10
N LYS A 71 2.71 -5.47 -28.79
CA LYS A 71 1.74 -4.71 -29.58
C LYS A 71 1.37 -3.37 -28.94
N GLY A 72 1.99 -3.02 -27.81
CA GLY A 72 1.64 -1.83 -27.03
C GLY A 72 0.34 -1.99 -26.23
N GLU A 73 -0.15 -3.22 -26.01
CA GLU A 73 -1.33 -3.45 -25.19
C GLU A 73 -0.96 -3.65 -23.72
N LEU A 74 -1.63 -2.91 -22.83
CA LEU A 74 -1.44 -3.04 -21.39
C LEU A 74 -1.93 -4.39 -20.86
N LYS A 75 -1.06 -5.14 -20.19
CA LYS A 75 -1.33 -6.44 -19.58
C LYS A 75 -0.83 -6.50 -18.15
N LEU A 76 -1.42 -7.38 -17.35
CA LEU A 76 -0.95 -7.59 -15.98
C LEU A 76 0.35 -8.40 -16.01
N LYS A 77 1.41 -7.93 -15.33
CA LYS A 77 2.69 -8.64 -15.22
C LYS A 77 2.55 -10.03 -14.58
N SER A 78 1.55 -10.18 -13.71
CA SER A 78 1.15 -11.48 -13.12
C SER A 78 0.59 -12.50 -14.14
N GLY A 79 0.34 -12.10 -15.38
CA GLY A 79 -0.08 -12.97 -16.49
C GLY A 79 -1.49 -12.70 -17.03
N SER A 80 -1.86 -13.45 -18.07
CA SER A 80 -3.20 -13.42 -18.67
C SER A 80 -4.24 -14.15 -17.80
N LYS A 81 -5.53 -14.05 -18.18
CA LYS A 81 -6.61 -14.81 -17.53
C LYS A 81 -6.34 -16.33 -17.56
N THR A 82 -5.82 -16.85 -18.68
CA THR A 82 -5.47 -18.27 -18.83
C THR A 82 -4.31 -18.67 -17.92
N LYS A 83 -3.24 -17.86 -17.85
CA LYS A 83 -2.10 -18.14 -16.96
C LYS A 83 -2.52 -18.15 -15.49
N ARG A 84 -3.40 -17.24 -15.08
CA ARG A 84 -3.98 -17.24 -13.72
C ARG A 84 -4.81 -18.49 -13.44
N LEU A 85 -5.61 -18.95 -14.40
CA LEU A 85 -6.40 -20.17 -14.25
C LEU A 85 -5.54 -21.43 -14.13
N ILE A 86 -4.40 -21.49 -14.82
CA ILE A 86 -3.43 -22.59 -14.67
C ILE A 86 -2.79 -22.54 -13.28
N ASN A 87 -2.47 -21.34 -12.79
CA ASN A 87 -1.88 -21.11 -11.47
C ASN A 87 -2.91 -21.00 -10.33
N LEU A 88 -4.13 -21.52 -10.52
CA LEU A 88 -5.23 -21.35 -9.56
C LEU A 88 -4.94 -22.05 -8.22
N PHE A 89 -4.33 -23.23 -8.28
CA PHE A 89 -4.03 -24.05 -7.10
C PHE A 89 -2.70 -23.69 -6.45
N TYR A 90 -1.82 -23.01 -7.18
CA TYR A 90 -0.53 -22.56 -6.68
C TYR A 90 -0.10 -21.29 -7.43
N ASN A 91 -0.06 -20.17 -6.71
CA ASN A 91 0.43 -18.91 -7.24
C ASN A 91 1.92 -18.76 -6.88
N PRO A 92 2.85 -18.94 -7.83
CA PRO A 92 4.28 -18.96 -7.55
C PRO A 92 4.87 -17.59 -7.16
N TYR A 93 4.11 -16.51 -7.34
CA TYR A 93 4.54 -15.14 -7.09
C TYR A 93 3.86 -14.53 -5.86
N GLN A 94 3.14 -15.34 -5.08
CA GLN A 94 2.46 -14.86 -3.90
C GLN A 94 3.48 -14.70 -2.76
N PRO A 95 3.56 -13.52 -2.12
CA PRO A 95 4.33 -13.39 -0.89
C PRO A 95 3.82 -14.38 0.17
N THR A 96 4.76 -15.02 0.83
CA THR A 96 4.57 -15.92 1.95
C THR A 96 4.58 -15.15 3.27
N ILE A 97 4.23 -15.83 4.37
CA ILE A 97 4.26 -15.16 5.69
C ILE A 97 5.69 -14.72 6.07
N ASP A 98 6.71 -15.46 5.63
CA ASP A 98 8.12 -15.17 5.93
C ASP A 98 8.65 -13.97 5.14
N ASP A 99 8.02 -13.63 4.01
CA ASP A 99 8.28 -12.38 3.28
C ASP A 99 7.75 -11.17 4.06
N TYR A 100 6.74 -11.35 4.89
CA TYR A 100 6.28 -10.35 5.86
C TYR A 100 7.06 -10.54 7.17
N TYR A 101 6.51 -11.33 8.09
CA TYR A 101 7.08 -11.87 9.32
C TYR A 101 6.04 -12.82 9.93
N GLU A 102 6.49 -13.81 10.71
CA GLU A 102 5.57 -14.60 11.53
C GLU A 102 5.12 -13.74 12.73
N PRO A 103 3.83 -13.40 12.85
CA PRO A 103 3.35 -12.56 13.95
C PRO A 103 3.48 -13.29 15.28
N TRP A 104 3.87 -12.58 16.33
CA TRP A 104 4.07 -13.14 17.66
C TRP A 104 3.34 -12.34 18.75
N ASN A 105 3.18 -12.98 19.90
CA ASN A 105 2.83 -12.36 21.18
C ASN A 105 3.77 -12.90 22.27
N TYR A 106 3.64 -12.45 23.51
CA TYR A 106 4.48 -12.93 24.62
C TYR A 106 3.66 -13.65 25.69
N ASP A 107 4.30 -14.62 26.33
CA ASP A 107 3.76 -15.40 27.44
C ASP A 107 3.74 -14.60 28.75
N TYR A 108 2.99 -13.48 28.77
CA TYR A 108 2.99 -12.55 29.91
C TYR A 108 2.48 -13.17 31.21
N GLU A 109 1.53 -14.11 31.14
CA GLU A 109 1.00 -14.82 32.32
C GLU A 109 2.09 -15.54 33.11
N LYS A 110 3.18 -15.95 32.45
CA LYS A 110 4.33 -16.56 33.13
C LYS A 110 4.98 -15.62 34.14
N LEU A 111 4.90 -14.30 33.96
CA LEU A 111 5.48 -13.33 34.87
C LEU A 111 4.72 -13.27 36.21
N THR A 112 3.41 -13.53 36.20
CA THR A 112 2.54 -13.42 37.38
C THR A 112 2.22 -14.77 38.01
N ASN A 113 2.22 -15.84 37.22
CA ASN A 113 1.74 -17.16 37.63
C ASN A 113 2.87 -18.17 37.88
N SER A 114 4.14 -17.78 37.73
CA SER A 114 5.27 -18.68 38.00
C SER A 114 5.45 -18.91 39.50
N GLU A 115 5.60 -20.17 39.88
CA GLU A 115 6.03 -20.56 41.23
C GLU A 115 7.44 -20.04 41.54
N GLU A 116 7.79 -20.03 42.84
CA GLU A 116 9.13 -19.67 43.30
C GLU A 116 10.19 -20.58 42.67
N ARG A 117 11.17 -19.96 42.02
CA ARG A 117 12.25 -20.65 41.29
C ARG A 117 13.56 -19.91 41.48
N LYS A 118 14.67 -20.62 41.25
CA LYS A 118 16.04 -20.06 41.30
C LYS A 118 16.28 -18.94 40.27
N HIS A 119 15.58 -18.98 39.14
CA HIS A 119 15.75 -18.03 38.04
C HIS A 119 14.46 -17.23 37.83
N GLN A 120 14.62 -15.94 37.55
CA GLN A 120 13.52 -15.02 37.29
C GLN A 120 12.71 -15.48 36.06
N PRO A 121 11.37 -15.50 36.12
CA PRO A 121 10.55 -15.81 34.96
C PRO A 121 10.67 -14.71 33.90
N VAL A 122 10.67 -15.13 32.63
CA VAL A 122 10.70 -14.23 31.46
C VAL A 122 9.56 -14.60 30.52
N ALA A 123 8.87 -13.58 29.98
CA ALA A 123 7.87 -13.74 28.96
C ALA A 123 8.55 -14.01 27.61
N ARG A 124 8.46 -15.25 27.12
CA ARG A 124 9.03 -15.65 25.82
C ARG A 124 8.03 -15.39 24.70
N ALA A 125 8.54 -15.15 23.49
CA ALA A 125 7.71 -15.00 22.31
C ALA A 125 7.03 -16.33 21.93
N LYS A 126 5.76 -16.24 21.55
CA LYS A 126 4.96 -17.32 21.00
C LYS A 126 4.38 -16.88 19.66
N SER A 127 4.42 -17.75 18.67
CA SER A 127 3.76 -17.51 17.39
C SER A 127 2.26 -17.27 17.58
N ALA A 128 1.73 -16.23 16.95
CA ALA A 128 0.30 -15.96 16.89
C ALA A 128 -0.41 -16.88 15.88
N ILE A 129 0.33 -17.64 15.07
CA ILE A 129 -0.19 -18.62 14.11
C ILE A 129 -0.23 -20.01 14.74
N THR A 130 0.89 -20.50 15.28
CA THR A 130 1.00 -21.88 15.80
C THR A 130 0.79 -21.98 17.31
N GLY A 131 1.06 -20.91 18.07
CA GLY A 131 1.08 -20.91 19.53
C GLY A 131 2.39 -21.43 20.14
N ASP A 132 3.31 -21.93 19.31
CA ASP A 132 4.61 -22.46 19.76
C ASP A 132 5.57 -21.35 20.15
N PHE A 133 6.52 -21.66 21.04
CA PHE A 133 7.62 -20.74 21.35
C PHE A 133 8.52 -20.57 20.13
N MET A 134 8.94 -19.33 19.89
CA MET A 134 9.79 -18.99 18.76
C MET A 134 10.91 -18.02 19.16
N ASP A 135 11.96 -17.99 18.35
CA ASP A 135 12.96 -16.94 18.36
C ASP A 135 12.58 -15.88 17.31
N LEU A 136 12.85 -14.62 17.60
CA LEU A 136 12.48 -13.51 16.73
C LEU A 136 13.62 -13.22 15.75
N GLU A 137 13.38 -13.52 14.47
CA GLU A 137 14.38 -13.33 13.41
C GLU A 137 14.04 -12.16 12.47
N TRP A 138 12.78 -11.73 12.46
CA TRP A 138 12.31 -10.64 11.61
C TRP A 138 11.05 -9.96 12.17
N GLY A 139 10.71 -8.80 11.61
CA GLY A 139 9.52 -8.04 11.97
C GLY A 139 9.13 -7.03 10.87
N PRO A 140 7.96 -6.40 10.99
CA PRO A 140 7.42 -5.49 9.96
C PRO A 140 8.21 -4.18 9.80
N ASN A 141 9.11 -3.89 10.73
CA ASN A 141 9.97 -2.71 10.76
C ASN A 141 11.38 -3.08 11.29
N TRP A 142 11.92 -4.21 10.81
CA TRP A 142 13.21 -4.74 11.28
C TRP A 142 14.41 -3.86 10.89
N GLU A 143 14.25 -3.07 9.84
CA GLU A 143 15.30 -2.24 9.21
C GLU A 143 15.24 -0.76 9.66
N ASP A 144 14.51 -0.48 10.74
CA ASP A 144 14.35 0.88 11.28
C ASP A 144 15.72 1.55 11.53
N ASP A 145 15.81 2.85 11.24
CA ASP A 145 17.03 3.65 11.40
C ASP A 145 18.34 2.96 10.93
N LEU A 146 18.29 2.32 9.75
CA LEU A 146 19.39 1.60 9.10
C LEU A 146 19.89 0.35 9.86
N ALA A 147 19.08 -0.21 10.76
CA ALA A 147 19.38 -1.48 11.40
C ALA A 147 19.60 -2.58 10.35
N GLY A 148 20.82 -3.11 10.27
CA GLY A 148 21.19 -4.10 9.25
C GLY A 148 21.38 -3.53 7.84
N GLY A 149 21.46 -2.21 7.66
CA GLY A 149 21.56 -1.54 6.35
C GLY A 149 22.77 -1.99 5.50
N HIS A 150 23.89 -2.38 6.14
CA HIS A 150 25.05 -2.96 5.45
C HIS A 150 24.76 -4.34 4.82
N ILE A 151 23.66 -5.00 5.20
CA ILE A 151 23.22 -6.30 4.67
C ILE A 151 22.00 -6.13 3.77
N THR A 152 20.97 -5.43 4.23
CA THR A 152 19.69 -5.31 3.51
C THR A 152 19.59 -4.05 2.66
N GLY A 153 20.22 -2.94 3.07
CA GLY A 153 20.21 -1.68 2.31
C GLY A 153 20.87 -1.82 0.93
N LEU A 154 21.94 -2.61 0.82
CA LEU A 154 22.56 -2.95 -0.48
C LEU A 154 21.69 -3.83 -1.39
N ARG A 155 20.64 -4.43 -0.82
CA ARG A 155 19.66 -5.29 -1.52
C ARG A 155 18.33 -4.58 -1.77
N ASP A 156 18.25 -3.28 -1.47
CA ASP A 156 17.12 -2.43 -1.83
C ASP A 156 17.06 -2.33 -3.37
N PRO A 157 15.94 -2.67 -4.01
CA PRO A 157 15.82 -2.63 -5.47
C PRO A 157 16.15 -1.27 -6.10
N ASN A 158 15.96 -0.17 -5.37
CA ASN A 158 16.32 1.17 -5.85
C ASN A 158 17.84 1.40 -5.84
N VAL A 159 18.56 0.74 -4.92
CA VAL A 159 20.03 0.83 -4.79
C VAL A 159 20.73 -0.07 -5.79
N GLU A 160 20.20 -1.28 -6.01
CA GLU A 160 20.75 -2.22 -7.00
C GLU A 160 20.76 -1.63 -8.42
N GLN A 161 19.90 -0.65 -8.71
CA GLN A 161 19.80 0.04 -10.00
C GLN A 161 20.67 1.30 -10.10
N MET A 162 21.27 1.78 -9.01
CA MET A 162 22.12 2.97 -9.06
C MET A 162 23.48 2.65 -9.67
N GLU A 163 23.93 3.47 -10.62
CA GLU A 163 25.27 3.33 -11.23
C GLU A 163 26.39 3.70 -10.24
N GLU A 164 26.13 4.65 -9.34
CA GLU A 164 27.03 5.00 -8.25
C GLU A 164 26.81 4.06 -7.07
N SER A 165 27.86 3.36 -6.63
CA SER A 165 27.80 2.55 -5.43
C SER A 165 27.41 3.43 -4.24
N ILE A 166 26.29 3.15 -3.57
CA ILE A 166 26.03 3.72 -2.24
C ILE A 166 27.21 3.35 -1.37
N LYS A 167 28.00 4.36 -1.03
CA LYS A 167 29.13 4.19 -0.13
C LYS A 167 28.55 4.00 1.26
N THR A 168 28.78 2.82 1.81
CA THR A 168 28.47 2.49 3.20
C THR A 168 29.53 3.05 4.15
N GLU A 169 30.27 4.07 3.70
CA GLU A 169 31.23 4.83 4.49
C GLU A 169 30.45 5.66 5.52
N PHE A 170 30.95 5.69 6.76
CA PHE A 170 30.25 6.28 7.89
C PHE A 170 29.95 7.78 7.67
N GLU A 171 30.86 8.47 6.98
CA GLU A 171 30.80 9.90 6.68
C GLU A 171 29.73 10.27 5.65
N GLU A 172 29.28 9.30 4.84
CA GLU A 172 28.31 9.49 3.75
C GLU A 172 26.98 8.75 4.03
N VAL A 173 26.76 8.31 5.28
CA VAL A 173 25.51 7.67 5.69
C VAL A 173 24.33 8.60 5.49
N PHE A 174 23.32 8.10 4.80
CA PHE A 174 22.03 8.75 4.66
C PHE A 174 20.90 7.78 4.99
N MET A 175 19.77 8.33 5.43
CA MET A 175 18.53 7.59 5.52
C MET A 175 17.35 8.52 5.25
N MET A 176 16.24 7.93 4.81
CA MET A 176 14.96 8.62 4.72
C MET A 176 13.82 7.68 5.14
N TYR A 177 12.66 8.26 5.44
CA TYR A 177 11.49 7.50 5.84
C TYR A 177 10.44 7.50 4.73
N LEU A 178 9.92 6.32 4.43
CA LEU A 178 8.92 6.09 3.40
C LEU A 178 7.62 5.53 4.02
N PRO A 179 6.70 6.40 4.48
CA PRO A 179 5.38 6.01 4.93
C PRO A 179 4.48 5.67 3.73
N ARG A 180 3.89 4.47 3.70
CA ARG A 180 3.07 4.00 2.57
C ARG A 180 1.73 3.44 3.00
N ILE A 181 0.71 3.67 2.15
CA ILE A 181 -0.62 3.06 2.23
C ILE A 181 -0.98 2.46 0.87
N CYS A 182 -2.21 1.99 0.68
CA CYS A 182 -2.69 1.69 -0.67
C CYS A 182 -2.79 3.00 -1.47
N GLU A 183 -2.31 3.01 -2.71
CA GLU A 183 -2.39 4.18 -3.59
C GLU A 183 -3.80 4.45 -4.16
N HIS A 184 -4.77 3.56 -3.92
CA HIS A 184 -6.13 3.65 -4.46
C HIS A 184 -6.15 4.04 -5.96
N CYS A 185 -5.27 3.38 -6.74
CA CYS A 185 -4.90 3.75 -8.10
C CYS A 185 -6.11 4.02 -9.00
N ILE A 186 -5.93 4.91 -9.99
CA ILE A 186 -6.92 5.11 -11.05
C ILE A 186 -7.01 3.85 -11.92
N ASN A 187 -5.86 3.30 -12.35
CA ASN A 187 -5.77 2.02 -13.05
C ASN A 187 -5.23 0.90 -12.13
N ALA A 188 -6.09 0.37 -11.25
CA ALA A 188 -5.68 -0.56 -10.19
C ALA A 188 -5.48 -2.02 -10.69
N PRO A 189 -4.24 -2.56 -10.68
CA PRO A 189 -3.98 -3.94 -11.11
C PRO A 189 -4.74 -4.98 -10.26
N CYS A 190 -4.91 -4.69 -8.97
CA CYS A 190 -5.57 -5.59 -8.03
C CYS A 190 -7.07 -5.78 -8.35
N VAL A 191 -7.73 -4.75 -8.90
CA VAL A 191 -9.10 -4.83 -9.42
C VAL A 191 -9.13 -5.74 -10.64
N SER A 192 -8.28 -5.46 -11.63
CA SER A 192 -8.20 -6.20 -12.90
C SER A 192 -7.79 -7.67 -12.76
N SER A 193 -7.05 -8.00 -11.71
CA SER A 193 -6.58 -9.36 -11.43
C SER A 193 -7.61 -10.26 -10.75
N CYS A 194 -8.63 -9.70 -10.10
CA CYS A 194 -9.52 -10.42 -9.21
C CYS A 194 -10.54 -11.26 -9.99
N PRO A 195 -10.46 -12.61 -10.00
CA PRO A 195 -11.33 -13.41 -10.86
C PRO A 195 -12.81 -13.35 -10.48
N SER A 196 -13.11 -13.15 -9.19
CA SER A 196 -14.50 -13.06 -8.69
C SER A 196 -15.10 -11.66 -8.84
N GLY A 197 -14.34 -10.67 -9.31
CA GLY A 197 -14.80 -9.27 -9.38
C GLY A 197 -15.06 -8.63 -8.00
N ALA A 198 -14.55 -9.21 -6.91
CA ALA A 198 -14.78 -8.71 -5.55
C ALA A 198 -14.00 -7.42 -5.23
N MET A 199 -13.03 -7.05 -6.07
CA MET A 199 -12.29 -5.80 -5.96
C MET A 199 -12.95 -4.78 -6.87
N TYR A 200 -13.20 -3.57 -6.37
CA TYR A 200 -13.82 -2.51 -7.15
C TYR A 200 -13.31 -1.14 -6.70
N LYS A 201 -13.40 -0.15 -7.59
CA LYS A 201 -13.18 1.26 -7.29
C LYS A 201 -14.56 1.91 -7.14
N ARG A 202 -14.79 2.59 -6.03
CA ARG A 202 -16.00 3.39 -5.82
C ARG A 202 -16.06 4.54 -6.81
N ASP A 203 -17.26 4.81 -7.29
CA ASP A 203 -17.52 5.71 -8.41
C ASP A 203 -17.60 7.17 -7.96
N GLU A 204 -17.89 7.37 -6.67
CA GLU A 204 -18.14 8.64 -5.98
C GLU A 204 -16.88 9.29 -5.40
N ASP A 205 -15.89 8.50 -4.97
CA ASP A 205 -14.70 9.00 -4.25
C ASP A 205 -13.38 8.33 -4.69
N GLY A 206 -13.44 7.39 -5.62
CA GLY A 206 -12.29 6.68 -6.14
C GLY A 206 -11.64 5.69 -5.16
N ILE A 207 -12.27 5.38 -4.02
CA ILE A 207 -11.69 4.46 -3.04
C ILE A 207 -11.82 3.02 -3.55
N VAL A 208 -10.67 2.37 -3.78
CA VAL A 208 -10.60 0.93 -4.08
C VAL A 208 -10.86 0.07 -2.84
N LEU A 209 -11.83 -0.85 -2.90
CA LEU A 209 -12.23 -1.75 -1.79
C LEU A 209 -12.28 -3.22 -2.22
N VAL A 210 -12.35 -4.10 -1.22
CA VAL A 210 -12.66 -5.53 -1.38
C VAL A 210 -14.03 -5.79 -0.77
N ASP A 211 -14.99 -6.28 -1.56
CA ASP A 211 -16.23 -6.84 -1.05
C ASP A 211 -15.92 -8.16 -0.31
N GLN A 212 -16.06 -8.13 1.01
CA GLN A 212 -15.82 -9.29 1.88
C GLN A 212 -16.83 -10.42 1.63
N ASN A 213 -18.04 -10.12 1.16
CA ASN A 213 -19.05 -11.13 0.83
C ASN A 213 -18.78 -11.78 -0.54
N ALA A 214 -18.31 -11.02 -1.53
CA ALA A 214 -17.98 -11.54 -2.85
C ALA A 214 -16.56 -12.15 -2.94
N CYS A 215 -15.66 -11.84 -2.00
CA CYS A 215 -14.31 -12.38 -2.02
C CYS A 215 -14.32 -13.92 -1.90
N ARG A 216 -13.61 -14.58 -2.83
CA ARG A 216 -13.48 -16.04 -2.92
C ARG A 216 -12.05 -16.54 -2.72
N ALA A 217 -11.21 -15.76 -2.06
CA ALA A 217 -9.87 -16.19 -1.66
C ALA A 217 -8.94 -16.59 -2.83
N TRP A 218 -9.11 -16.04 -4.03
CA TRP A 218 -8.26 -16.38 -5.19
C TRP A 218 -6.82 -15.87 -5.06
N ARG A 219 -6.57 -14.90 -4.15
CA ARG A 219 -5.25 -14.32 -3.81
C ARG A 219 -4.43 -13.68 -4.95
N HIS A 220 -4.88 -13.71 -6.21
CA HIS A 220 -4.19 -13.02 -7.31
C HIS A 220 -4.02 -11.52 -7.08
N CYS A 221 -4.98 -10.87 -6.40
CA CYS A 221 -4.90 -9.46 -6.07
C CYS A 221 -3.72 -9.10 -5.14
N VAL A 222 -3.22 -10.04 -4.34
CA VAL A 222 -2.02 -9.86 -3.50
C VAL A 222 -0.79 -9.70 -4.38
N THR A 223 -0.59 -10.64 -5.30
CA THR A 223 0.52 -10.61 -6.28
C THR A 223 0.44 -9.39 -7.20
N SER A 224 -0.73 -9.16 -7.80
CA SER A 224 -0.86 -8.13 -8.84
C SER A 224 -0.70 -6.71 -8.32
N CYS A 225 -0.87 -6.46 -7.01
CA CYS A 225 -0.56 -5.16 -6.44
C CYS A 225 0.98 -4.96 -6.43
N PRO A 226 1.54 -4.01 -7.20
CA PRO A 226 2.99 -3.78 -7.21
C PRO A 226 3.46 -3.30 -5.83
N TYR A 227 2.63 -2.50 -5.14
CA TYR A 227 2.90 -1.98 -3.79
C TYR A 227 2.73 -2.98 -2.64
N LYS A 228 2.24 -4.20 -2.94
CA LYS A 228 1.91 -5.24 -1.93
C LYS A 228 1.00 -4.78 -0.79
N LYS A 229 0.08 -3.87 -1.11
CA LYS A 229 -0.89 -3.27 -0.17
C LYS A 229 -2.23 -4.00 -0.07
N VAL A 230 -2.28 -5.21 -0.63
CA VAL A 230 -3.37 -6.15 -0.45
C VAL A 230 -2.81 -7.32 0.35
N TYR A 231 -3.42 -7.61 1.48
CA TYR A 231 -3.00 -8.65 2.42
C TYR A 231 -4.02 -9.78 2.43
N PHE A 232 -3.59 -10.99 2.75
CA PHE A 232 -4.47 -12.14 2.86
C PHE A 232 -4.77 -12.46 4.33
N ASN A 233 -6.03 -12.38 4.74
CA ASN A 233 -6.41 -12.77 6.08
C ASN A 233 -6.45 -14.30 6.15
N TRP A 234 -5.44 -14.88 6.80
CA TRP A 234 -5.26 -16.33 6.88
C TRP A 234 -6.37 -17.01 7.70
N LYS A 235 -7.09 -16.26 8.55
CA LYS A 235 -8.20 -16.78 9.35
C LYS A 235 -9.54 -16.71 8.63
N THR A 236 -9.87 -15.58 8.01
CA THR A 236 -11.15 -15.39 7.30
C THR A 236 -11.10 -15.89 5.86
N ASN A 237 -9.90 -16.20 5.35
CA ASN A 237 -9.63 -16.55 3.97
C ASN A 237 -10.08 -15.47 2.97
N LYS A 238 -9.86 -14.19 3.29
CA LYS A 238 -10.25 -13.08 2.42
C LYS A 238 -9.11 -12.09 2.25
N ALA A 239 -9.10 -11.43 1.10
CA ALA A 239 -8.19 -10.32 0.89
C ALA A 239 -8.69 -9.10 1.68
N GLU A 240 -7.79 -8.42 2.36
CA GLU A 240 -8.05 -7.16 3.05
C GLU A 240 -6.99 -6.13 2.65
N LYS A 241 -7.36 -4.85 2.66
CA LYS A 241 -6.47 -3.74 2.27
C LYS A 241 -6.89 -2.47 2.97
N CYS A 242 -6.03 -1.45 2.90
CA CYS A 242 -6.39 -0.09 3.29
C CYS A 242 -7.72 0.32 2.64
N THR A 243 -8.64 0.82 3.46
CA THR A 243 -9.98 1.23 3.06
C THR A 243 -10.11 2.74 2.85
N MET A 244 -8.98 3.46 2.81
CA MET A 244 -8.90 4.94 2.87
C MET A 244 -9.75 5.53 4.00
N CYS A 245 -10.00 4.76 5.08
CA CYS A 245 -10.96 5.12 6.12
C CYS A 245 -12.30 5.63 5.54
N TYR A 246 -12.86 4.95 4.53
CA TYR A 246 -14.09 5.42 3.86
C TYR A 246 -15.23 5.83 4.81
N PRO A 247 -15.48 5.19 5.98
CA PRO A 247 -16.52 5.66 6.88
C PRO A 247 -16.27 7.07 7.43
N ARG A 248 -15.00 7.49 7.53
CA ARG A 248 -14.61 8.86 7.93
C ARG A 248 -14.70 9.82 6.74
N ILE A 249 -14.18 9.40 5.58
CA ILE A 249 -14.21 10.20 4.34
C ILE A 249 -15.64 10.53 3.91
N GLU A 250 -16.58 9.57 4.02
CA GLU A 250 -18.00 9.78 3.75
C GLU A 250 -18.64 10.87 4.62
N ASN A 251 -18.02 11.17 5.77
CA ASN A 251 -18.43 12.22 6.70
C ASN A 251 -17.54 13.47 6.63
N GLY A 252 -16.73 13.63 5.58
CA GLY A 252 -15.83 14.77 5.40
C GLY A 252 -14.67 14.82 6.39
N GLN A 253 -14.40 13.71 7.11
CA GLN A 253 -13.29 13.62 8.06
C GLN A 253 -12.03 13.08 7.39
N PRO A 254 -10.83 13.47 7.84
CA PRO A 254 -9.58 12.89 7.36
C PRO A 254 -9.49 11.40 7.71
N THR A 255 -8.61 10.69 6.97
CA THR A 255 -8.22 9.33 7.37
C THR A 255 -7.50 9.35 8.71
N ILE A 256 -7.56 8.24 9.46
CA ILE A 256 -6.94 8.20 10.78
C ILE A 256 -5.42 8.42 10.72
N CYS A 257 -4.75 7.85 9.71
CA CYS A 257 -3.30 8.02 9.54
C CYS A 257 -2.91 9.45 9.16
N SER A 258 -3.80 10.23 8.53
CA SER A 258 -3.60 11.64 8.24
C SER A 258 -3.89 12.53 9.43
N GLU A 259 -5.01 12.32 10.13
CA GLU A 259 -5.37 13.09 11.33
C GLU A 259 -4.33 12.93 12.45
N THR A 260 -3.83 11.72 12.66
CA THR A 260 -2.87 11.41 13.72
C THR A 260 -1.42 11.54 13.25
N CYS A 261 -1.16 12.20 12.12
CA CYS A 261 0.19 12.37 11.61
C CYS A 261 0.95 13.43 12.43
N VAL A 262 1.82 12.97 13.33
CA VAL A 262 2.61 13.84 14.23
C VAL A 262 3.50 14.81 13.46
N GLY A 263 4.19 14.34 12.40
CA GLY A 263 5.01 15.20 11.53
C GLY A 263 4.22 16.17 10.64
N ARG A 264 2.87 16.05 10.63
CA ARG A 264 1.97 16.88 9.81
C ARG A 264 2.39 16.91 8.33
N ILE A 265 2.64 15.72 7.78
CA ILE A 265 3.16 15.56 6.42
C ILE A 265 2.09 15.21 5.39
N ARG A 266 0.92 14.73 5.85
CA ARG A 266 -0.11 14.15 5.00
C ARG A 266 -1.17 15.20 4.67
N TYR A 267 -1.38 15.42 3.38
CA TYR A 267 -2.40 16.31 2.83
C TYR A 267 -3.39 15.47 2.05
N ILE A 268 -4.69 15.67 2.30
CA ILE A 268 -5.78 15.00 1.58
C ILE A 268 -6.54 16.06 0.81
N GLY A 269 -6.97 15.74 -0.40
CA GLY A 269 -7.86 16.60 -1.17
C GLY A 269 -8.57 15.84 -2.27
N VAL A 270 -9.49 16.52 -2.95
CA VAL A 270 -10.18 16.00 -4.13
C VAL A 270 -9.32 16.28 -5.36
N MET A 271 -9.20 15.30 -6.26
CA MET A 271 -8.67 15.45 -7.61
C MET A 271 -9.76 15.07 -8.61
N LEU A 272 -10.00 15.93 -9.59
CA LEU A 272 -10.83 15.61 -10.75
C LEU A 272 -9.94 15.02 -11.84
N TYR A 273 -10.39 13.95 -12.48
CA TYR A 273 -9.65 13.32 -13.58
C TYR A 273 -10.56 12.86 -14.71
N ASP A 274 -10.04 12.86 -15.93
CA ASP A 274 -10.72 12.30 -17.11
C ASP A 274 -10.54 10.78 -17.16
N ALA A 275 -11.61 10.04 -16.85
CA ALA A 275 -11.61 8.59 -16.85
C ALA A 275 -11.43 7.99 -18.25
N ASP A 276 -11.80 8.70 -19.32
CA ASP A 276 -11.70 8.18 -20.69
C ASP A 276 -10.23 8.10 -21.15
N ARG A 277 -9.34 8.92 -20.57
CA ARG A 277 -7.92 9.03 -20.95
C ARG A 277 -6.98 8.18 -20.10
N VAL A 278 -7.52 7.42 -19.14
CA VAL A 278 -6.71 6.60 -18.22
C VAL A 278 -5.93 5.52 -18.97
N LEU A 279 -6.55 4.85 -19.93
CA LEU A 279 -5.87 3.81 -20.70
C LEU A 279 -4.77 4.38 -21.59
N GLU A 280 -5.02 5.53 -22.22
CA GLU A 280 -4.04 6.27 -23.01
C GLU A 280 -2.81 6.61 -22.15
N ALA A 281 -3.02 7.27 -21.00
CA ALA A 281 -1.94 7.68 -20.11
C ALA A 281 -1.16 6.49 -19.53
N ALA A 282 -1.85 5.40 -19.20
CA ALA A 282 -1.21 4.21 -18.62
C ALA A 282 -0.52 3.30 -19.66
N SER A 283 -0.68 3.57 -20.95
CA SER A 283 -0.14 2.72 -22.04
C SER A 283 0.95 3.43 -22.87
N VAL A 284 1.54 4.51 -22.37
CA VAL A 284 2.69 5.13 -23.03
C VAL A 284 3.90 4.20 -22.99
N GLU A 285 4.63 4.12 -24.11
CA GLU A 285 5.75 3.18 -24.28
C GLU A 285 6.95 3.50 -23.39
N ASP A 286 7.14 4.78 -23.09
CA ASP A 286 8.22 5.30 -22.27
C ASP A 286 7.75 5.46 -20.83
N GLU A 287 8.19 4.55 -19.95
CA GLU A 287 7.77 4.52 -18.54
C GLU A 287 8.16 5.81 -17.79
N ASP A 288 9.22 6.50 -18.21
CA ASP A 288 9.66 7.77 -17.62
C ASP A 288 8.63 8.89 -17.85
N LYS A 289 7.72 8.73 -18.83
CA LYS A 289 6.65 9.69 -19.12
C LYS A 289 5.35 9.42 -18.38
N LEU A 290 5.22 8.30 -17.68
CA LEU A 290 3.97 7.93 -16.99
C LEU A 290 3.53 9.00 -15.98
N TYR A 291 4.49 9.66 -15.34
CA TYR A 291 4.21 10.76 -14.43
C TYR A 291 3.53 11.93 -15.15
N GLU A 292 4.15 12.48 -16.20
CA GLU A 292 3.58 13.61 -16.95
C GLU A 292 2.25 13.24 -17.61
N GLU A 293 2.10 12.01 -18.09
CA GLU A 293 0.84 11.53 -18.67
C GLU A 293 -0.26 11.41 -17.62
N GLN A 294 0.06 11.01 -16.39
CA GLN A 294 -0.88 11.04 -15.28
C GLN A 294 -1.27 12.49 -14.92
N LEU A 295 -0.35 13.45 -14.96
CA LEU A 295 -0.71 14.86 -14.75
C LEU A 295 -1.70 15.36 -15.79
N LYS A 296 -1.52 14.96 -17.05
CA LYS A 296 -2.40 15.37 -18.17
C LYS A 296 -3.83 14.85 -18.06
N ILE A 297 -4.11 13.83 -17.25
CA ILE A 297 -5.47 13.35 -17.01
C ILE A 297 -6.13 14.06 -15.83
N PHE A 298 -5.37 14.76 -14.98
CA PHE A 298 -5.92 15.63 -13.95
C PHE A 298 -6.47 16.91 -14.58
N LEU A 299 -7.60 17.38 -14.04
CA LEU A 299 -8.37 18.47 -14.61
C LEU A 299 -8.33 19.69 -13.69
N ASP A 300 -8.25 20.88 -14.27
CA ASP A 300 -8.30 22.13 -13.50
C ASP A 300 -9.70 22.33 -12.91
N PRO A 301 -9.86 22.28 -11.57
CA PRO A 301 -11.16 22.42 -10.94
C PRO A 301 -11.73 23.84 -11.01
N ASN A 302 -10.94 24.83 -11.48
CA ASN A 302 -11.37 26.21 -11.69
C ASN A 302 -11.79 26.52 -13.13
N ASP A 303 -11.54 25.61 -14.08
CA ASP A 303 -11.95 25.78 -15.47
C ASP A 303 -13.49 25.68 -15.59
N PRO A 304 -14.19 26.72 -16.09
CA PRO A 304 -15.64 26.69 -16.26
C PRO A 304 -16.18 25.50 -17.08
N GLU A 305 -15.45 25.04 -18.09
CA GLU A 305 -15.87 23.89 -18.90
C GLU A 305 -15.68 22.57 -18.15
N VAL A 306 -14.62 22.43 -17.35
CA VAL A 306 -14.42 21.30 -16.43
C VAL A 306 -15.54 21.26 -15.38
N ILE A 307 -15.87 22.40 -14.77
CA ILE A 307 -16.95 22.50 -13.76
C ILE A 307 -18.29 22.08 -14.39
N LYS A 308 -18.62 22.61 -15.57
CA LYS A 308 -19.86 22.29 -16.28
C LYS A 308 -19.94 20.81 -16.64
N GLN A 309 -18.84 20.22 -17.12
CA GLN A 309 -18.78 18.80 -17.46
C GLN A 309 -18.84 17.93 -16.19
N ALA A 310 -18.20 18.33 -15.09
CA ALA A 310 -18.21 17.61 -13.82
C ALA A 310 -19.63 17.52 -13.24
N LYS A 311 -20.40 18.63 -13.27
CA LYS A 311 -21.82 18.63 -12.89
C LYS A 311 -22.66 17.71 -13.78
N LYS A 312 -22.39 17.72 -15.08
CA LYS A 312 -23.06 16.83 -16.05
C LYS A 312 -22.77 15.36 -15.79
N ASP A 313 -21.55 15.03 -15.36
CA ASP A 313 -21.14 13.67 -15.00
C ASP A 313 -21.54 13.25 -13.57
N GLY A 314 -22.26 14.12 -12.84
CA GLY A 314 -22.86 13.82 -11.54
C GLY A 314 -21.98 14.14 -10.33
N ILE A 315 -20.91 14.92 -10.49
CA ILE A 315 -20.10 15.40 -9.37
C ILE A 315 -20.84 16.53 -8.65
N HIS A 316 -21.04 16.38 -7.34
CA HIS A 316 -21.76 17.35 -6.52
C HIS A 316 -20.97 18.65 -6.35
N ASP A 317 -21.66 19.78 -6.17
CA ASP A 317 -21.04 21.10 -6.05
C ASP A 317 -20.02 21.18 -4.90
N ASP A 318 -20.33 20.59 -3.75
CA ASP A 318 -19.41 20.49 -2.60
C ASP A 318 -18.07 19.79 -2.96
N TRP A 319 -18.10 18.78 -3.83
CA TRP A 319 -16.89 18.09 -4.29
C TRP A 319 -16.07 18.93 -5.26
N ILE A 320 -16.74 19.70 -6.13
CA ILE A 320 -16.09 20.65 -7.03
C ILE A 320 -15.41 21.76 -6.21
N GLU A 321 -16.10 22.31 -5.22
CA GLU A 321 -15.54 23.31 -4.31
C GLU A 321 -14.34 22.75 -3.52
N ALA A 322 -14.45 21.52 -3.03
CA ALA A 322 -13.34 20.83 -2.36
C ALA A 322 -12.14 20.61 -3.30
N ALA A 323 -12.38 20.33 -4.59
CA ALA A 323 -11.32 20.22 -5.60
C ALA A 323 -10.62 21.57 -5.84
N GLN A 324 -11.37 22.68 -5.93
CA GLN A 324 -10.82 24.04 -6.08
C GLN A 324 -9.95 24.46 -4.89
N LYS A 325 -10.26 23.94 -3.69
CA LYS A 325 -9.51 24.19 -2.45
C LYS A 325 -8.51 23.08 -2.12
N SER A 326 -8.33 22.11 -3.02
CA SER A 326 -7.54 20.91 -2.78
C SER A 326 -6.06 21.24 -2.57
N PRO A 327 -5.46 20.90 -1.41
CA PRO A 327 -4.03 21.15 -1.18
C PRO A 327 -3.16 20.29 -2.10
N ILE A 328 -3.63 19.10 -2.48
CA ILE A 328 -2.86 18.17 -3.31
C ILE A 328 -2.81 18.63 -4.78
N TYR A 329 -3.87 19.24 -5.30
CA TYR A 329 -3.86 19.83 -6.65
C TYR A 329 -2.85 20.98 -6.76
N ARG A 330 -2.55 21.67 -5.65
CA ARG A 330 -1.57 22.77 -5.65
C ARG A 330 -0.12 22.29 -5.51
N MET A 331 0.09 21.04 -5.10
CA MET A 331 1.41 20.45 -4.87
C MET A 331 1.92 19.66 -6.07
N ILE A 332 1.02 19.26 -6.96
CA ILE A 332 1.23 18.39 -8.11
C ILE A 332 1.09 19.25 -9.36
#